data_AF-A0A0T6AT57-F1
#
_entry.id   AF-A0A0T6AT57-F1
#
_cell.length_a   1.000
_cell.length_b   1.000
_cell.length_c   1.000
_cell.angle_alpha   90.00
_cell.angle_beta   90.00
_cell.angle_gamma   90.00
#
_symmetry.space_group_name_H-M   'P 1'
#
loop_
_entity.id
_entity.type
_entity.pdbx_description
1 polymer ?
#
loop_
_entity_poly.entity_id
_entity_poly.type
_entity_poly.pdbx_seq_one_letter_code
_entity_poly.pdbx_strand_id
1 'polypeptide(L)'
;MKMDHHCPWINNCVGWGNHAHFTAFLFFAVLGCFHASVVLSCSLYRAFHRVWYLYYGTGQEPIVNLGLYGIIMCVFSLGLAAGVVLAVGMLLFFQVRAIVRNRTGIEDWIVEKAVHRRKRSDEIFVFPYDLGTWENTKQVINFSCQPIGDGTTWDLIDGCDQYTLTREQIEQKNNKRQRTKVYNILRQASGAWMPITQGFGVCLHPPYTDEPRIKLDVEDTVLVTRWRKLVSRKSFLVTLFSFL
;
A
#
# COMPACT_ATOMS: atom_id res chain seq x y z
N MET A 1 1.38 4.47 18.32
CA MET A 1 0.33 3.94 17.41
C MET A 1 0.97 3.34 16.17
N LYS A 2 0.64 2.08 15.85
CA LYS A 2 1.18 1.30 14.72
C LYS A 2 0.46 1.67 13.42
N MET A 3 1.07 2.51 12.60
CA MET A 3 0.54 2.92 11.28
C MET A 3 0.92 1.89 10.21
N ASP A 4 -0.02 1.57 9.33
CA ASP A 4 0.24 0.79 8.12
C ASP A 4 0.38 1.71 6.90
N HIS A 5 -0.70 2.39 6.52
CA HIS A 5 -0.71 3.32 5.38
C HIS A 5 -1.85 4.34 5.48
N HIS A 6 -1.79 5.40 4.68
CA HIS A 6 -2.95 6.25 4.42
C HIS A 6 -3.73 5.69 3.23
N CYS A 7 -5.02 5.41 3.43
CA CYS A 7 -5.87 4.83 2.39
C CYS A 7 -6.83 5.91 1.86
N PRO A 8 -6.63 6.41 0.63
CA PRO A 8 -7.48 7.46 0.06
C PRO A 8 -8.92 6.98 -0.13
N TRP A 9 -9.13 5.68 -0.33
CA TRP A 9 -10.45 5.08 -0.58
C TRP A 9 -11.41 5.15 0.61
N ILE A 10 -10.87 5.22 1.83
CA ILE A 10 -11.65 5.40 3.06
C ILE A 10 -11.41 6.77 3.70
N ASN A 11 -10.66 7.64 3.01
CA ASN A 11 -10.22 8.95 3.50
C ASN A 11 -9.71 8.92 4.96
N ASN A 12 -8.93 7.89 5.30
CA ASN A 12 -8.44 7.67 6.65
C ASN A 12 -7.13 6.87 6.65
N CYS A 13 -6.38 6.98 7.73
CA CYS A 13 -5.23 6.12 7.96
C CYS A 13 -5.68 4.73 8.41
N VAL A 14 -4.99 3.70 7.92
CA VAL A 14 -5.11 2.33 8.38
C VAL A 14 -3.95 2.04 9.34
N GLY A 15 -4.27 1.50 10.50
CA GLY A 15 -3.30 1.14 11.53
C GLY A 15 -3.96 0.44 12.69
N TRP A 16 -3.28 0.38 13.84
CA TRP A 16 -3.73 -0.34 15.04
C TRP A 16 -5.23 -0.20 15.33
N GLY A 17 -5.75 1.04 15.40
CA GLY A 17 -7.12 1.30 15.82
C GLY A 17 -8.23 0.84 14.86
N ASN A 18 -7.91 0.51 13.61
CA ASN A 18 -8.92 0.13 12.61
C ASN A 18 -8.47 -0.99 11.65
N HIS A 19 -7.33 -1.64 11.88
CA HIS A 19 -6.79 -2.65 10.97
C HIS A 19 -7.79 -3.79 10.76
N ALA A 20 -8.39 -4.31 11.83
CA ALA A 20 -9.39 -5.37 11.77
C ALA A 20 -10.63 -4.95 10.96
N HIS A 21 -11.14 -3.74 11.18
CA HIS A 21 -12.26 -3.18 10.42
C HIS A 21 -11.93 -3.04 8.93
N PHE A 22 -10.74 -2.57 8.60
CA PHE A 22 -10.29 -2.44 7.22
C PHE A 22 -10.18 -3.82 6.54
N THR A 23 -9.60 -4.82 7.20
CA THR A 23 -9.51 -6.18 6.67
C THR A 23 -10.88 -6.82 6.49
N ALA A 24 -11.81 -6.62 7.44
CA ALA A 24 -13.18 -7.08 7.32
C ALA A 24 -13.91 -6.42 6.14
N PHE A 25 -13.75 -5.11 5.97
CA PHE A 25 -14.27 -4.38 4.81
C PHE A 25 -13.78 -4.99 3.48
N LEU A 26 -12.47 -5.24 3.34
CA LEU A 26 -11.91 -5.87 2.15
C LEU A 26 -12.48 -7.28 1.92
N PHE A 27 -12.58 -8.09 2.99
CA PHE A 27 -13.13 -9.43 2.91
C PHE A 27 -14.58 -9.44 2.42
N PHE A 28 -15.45 -8.63 3.03
CA PHE A 28 -16.86 -8.57 2.63
C PHE A 28 -17.06 -7.94 1.25
N ALA A 29 -16.23 -6.98 0.85
CA ALA A 29 -16.27 -6.43 -0.51
C ALA A 29 -15.94 -7.51 -1.56
N VAL A 30 -14.89 -8.30 -1.33
CA VAL A 30 -14.50 -9.41 -2.22
C VAL A 30 -15.58 -10.48 -2.25
N LEU A 31 -16.10 -10.88 -1.07
CA LEU A 31 -17.15 -11.91 -0.98
C LEU A 31 -18.44 -11.46 -1.69
N GLY A 32 -18.87 -10.22 -1.46
CA GLY A 32 -20.05 -9.65 -2.08
C GLY A 32 -19.93 -9.56 -3.60
N CYS A 33 -18.79 -9.07 -4.11
CA CYS A 33 -18.55 -9.01 -5.55
C CYS A 33 -18.37 -10.39 -6.17
N PHE A 34 -17.77 -11.36 -5.47
CA PHE A 34 -17.68 -12.75 -5.95
C PHE A 34 -19.07 -13.37 -6.07
N HIS A 35 -19.92 -13.22 -5.05
CA HIS A 35 -21.31 -13.67 -5.10
C HIS A 35 -22.07 -13.02 -6.26
N ALA A 36 -21.94 -11.70 -6.45
CA ALA A 36 -22.53 -11.00 -7.58
C ALA A 36 -22.03 -11.54 -8.93
N SER A 37 -20.73 -11.78 -9.08
CA SER A 37 -20.15 -12.36 -10.30
C SER A 37 -20.74 -13.73 -10.62
N VAL A 38 -20.94 -14.59 -9.62
CA VAL A 38 -21.57 -15.91 -9.79
C VAL A 38 -23.02 -15.75 -10.27
N VAL A 39 -23.82 -14.93 -9.57
CA VAL A 39 -25.23 -14.71 -9.91
C VAL A 39 -25.39 -14.13 -11.32
N LEU A 40 -24.58 -13.13 -11.69
CA LEU A 40 -24.63 -12.49 -13.00
C LEU A 40 -24.17 -13.45 -14.11
N SER A 41 -23.14 -14.27 -13.86
CA SER A 41 -22.67 -15.28 -14.82
C SER A 41 -23.74 -16.34 -15.08
N CYS A 42 -24.38 -16.86 -14.01
CA CYS A 42 -25.50 -17.79 -14.13
C CYS A 42 -26.68 -17.15 -14.88
N SER A 43 -26.99 -15.88 -14.60
CA SER A 43 -28.07 -15.15 -15.27
C SER A 43 -27.81 -14.98 -16.76
N LEU A 44 -26.59 -14.61 -17.16
CA LEU A 44 -26.20 -14.51 -18.57
C LEU A 44 -26.26 -15.86 -19.27
N TYR A 45 -25.71 -16.90 -18.64
CA TYR A 45 -25.75 -18.26 -19.19
C TYR A 45 -27.19 -18.69 -19.48
N ARG A 46 -28.10 -18.47 -18.52
CA ARG A 46 -29.53 -18.79 -18.68
C ARG A 46 -30.23 -17.93 -19.72
N ALA A 47 -29.89 -16.64 -19.82
CA ALA A 47 -30.44 -15.76 -20.84
C ALA A 47 -30.03 -16.20 -22.25
N PHE A 48 -28.77 -16.57 -22.46
CA PHE A 48 -28.29 -17.07 -23.76
C PHE A 48 -28.88 -18.44 -24.12
N HIS A 49 -29.10 -19.31 -23.13
CA HIS A 49 -29.69 -20.64 -23.33
C HIS A 49 -31.21 -20.66 -23.11
N ARG A 50 -31.88 -19.50 -23.13
CA ARG A 50 -33.32 -19.39 -22.81
C ARG A 50 -34.17 -20.31 -23.69
N VAL A 51 -33.90 -20.35 -25.00
CA VAL A 51 -34.64 -21.21 -25.94
C VAL A 51 -34.47 -22.68 -25.58
N TRP A 52 -33.24 -23.10 -25.25
CA TRP A 52 -32.97 -24.48 -24.83
C TRP A 52 -33.78 -24.86 -23.58
N TYR A 53 -33.81 -24.01 -22.55
CA TYR A 53 -34.61 -24.25 -21.35
C TYR A 53 -36.12 -24.26 -21.59
N LEU A 54 -36.62 -23.55 -22.60
CA LEU A 54 -38.05 -23.58 -22.96
C LEU A 54 -38.46 -24.87 -23.66
N TYR A 55 -37.59 -25.47 -24.47
CA TYR A 55 -37.89 -26.69 -25.22
C TYR A 55 -37.55 -27.98 -24.47
N TYR A 56 -36.48 -27.96 -23.66
CA TYR A 56 -35.93 -29.17 -23.02
C TYR A 56 -35.85 -29.08 -21.48
N GLY A 57 -36.26 -27.96 -20.88
CA GLY A 57 -36.25 -27.79 -19.43
C GLY A 57 -37.35 -28.60 -18.73
N THR A 58 -37.15 -28.84 -17.43
CA THR A 58 -38.14 -29.49 -16.55
C THR A 58 -39.30 -28.57 -16.18
N GLY A 59 -39.20 -27.27 -16.49
CA GLY A 59 -40.20 -26.25 -16.21
C GLY A 59 -40.11 -25.68 -14.79
N GLN A 60 -39.23 -26.22 -13.95
CA GLN A 60 -38.95 -25.72 -12.60
C GLN A 60 -37.82 -24.68 -12.59
N GLU A 61 -37.08 -24.55 -13.68
CA GLU A 61 -35.94 -23.66 -13.73
C GLU A 61 -36.37 -22.19 -13.93
N PRO A 62 -35.71 -21.23 -13.27
CA PRO A 62 -36.11 -19.83 -13.35
C PRO A 62 -35.87 -19.26 -14.76
N ILE A 63 -36.91 -18.70 -15.37
CA ILE A 63 -36.81 -18.08 -16.71
C ILE A 63 -36.20 -16.69 -16.57
N VAL A 64 -35.02 -16.51 -17.15
CA VAL A 64 -34.32 -15.22 -17.19
C VAL A 64 -34.61 -14.55 -18.54
N ASN A 65 -35.26 -13.40 -18.52
CA ASN A 65 -35.53 -12.60 -19.72
C ASN A 65 -34.71 -11.31 -19.68
N LEU A 66 -33.61 -11.28 -20.43
CA LEU A 66 -32.78 -10.09 -20.60
C LEU A 66 -32.94 -9.58 -22.03
N GLY A 67 -33.54 -8.38 -22.16
CA GLY A 67 -33.45 -7.62 -23.41
C GLY A 67 -32.03 -7.09 -23.64
N LEU A 68 -31.79 -6.45 -24.79
CA LEU A 68 -30.47 -5.94 -25.17
C LEU A 68 -29.83 -5.06 -24.07
N TYR A 69 -30.59 -4.12 -23.51
CA TYR A 69 -30.11 -3.28 -22.41
C TYR A 69 -29.76 -4.09 -21.16
N GLY A 70 -30.57 -5.09 -20.80
CA GLY A 70 -30.31 -5.97 -19.67
C GLY A 70 -29.05 -6.79 -19.84
N ILE A 71 -28.78 -7.29 -21.06
CA ILE A 71 -27.53 -7.99 -21.38
C ILE A 71 -26.34 -7.05 -21.22
N ILE A 72 -26.40 -5.85 -21.79
CA ILE A 72 -25.32 -4.85 -21.69
C ILE A 72 -25.01 -4.52 -20.24
N MET A 73 -26.03 -4.19 -19.44
CA MET A 73 -25.85 -3.86 -18.02
C MET A 73 -25.34 -5.05 -17.21
N CYS A 74 -25.78 -6.27 -17.52
CA CYS A 74 -25.32 -7.48 -16.85
C CYS A 74 -23.83 -7.76 -17.14
N VAL A 75 -23.42 -7.66 -18.40
CA VAL A 75 -22.00 -7.83 -18.79
C VAL A 75 -21.13 -6.74 -18.17
N PHE A 76 -21.58 -5.49 -18.18
CA PHE A 76 -20.86 -4.39 -17.55
C PHE A 76 -20.70 -4.59 -16.03
N SER A 77 -21.79 -4.94 -15.35
CA SER A 77 -21.79 -5.21 -13.90
C SER A 77 -20.92 -6.41 -13.54
N LEU A 78 -20.94 -7.47 -14.37
CA LEU A 78 -20.08 -8.63 -14.21
C LEU A 78 -18.60 -8.23 -14.35
N GLY A 79 -18.27 -7.39 -15.33
CA GLY A 79 -16.92 -6.85 -15.51
C GLY A 79 -16.44 -6.06 -14.29
N LEU A 80 -17.27 -5.16 -13.76
CA LEU A 80 -16.95 -4.40 -12.54
C LEU A 80 -16.78 -5.31 -11.33
N ALA A 81 -17.71 -6.24 -11.10
CA ALA A 81 -17.64 -7.17 -9.97
C ALA A 81 -16.38 -8.06 -10.05
N ALA A 82 -16.07 -8.61 -11.22
CA ALA A 82 -14.86 -9.39 -11.44
C ALA A 82 -13.59 -8.54 -11.22
N GLY A 83 -13.58 -7.29 -11.70
CA GLY A 83 -12.49 -6.34 -11.46
C GLY A 83 -12.24 -6.10 -9.98
N VAL A 84 -13.30 -5.90 -9.18
CA VAL A 84 -13.20 -5.75 -7.72
C VAL A 84 -12.67 -7.02 -7.07
N VAL A 85 -13.18 -8.20 -7.44
CA VAL A 85 -12.68 -9.48 -6.90
C VAL A 85 -11.18 -9.64 -7.12
N LEU A 86 -10.68 -9.31 -8.32
CA LEU A 86 -9.26 -9.42 -8.63
C LEU A 86 -8.42 -8.36 -7.92
N ALA A 87 -8.76 -7.08 -8.04
CA ALA A 87 -7.97 -5.98 -7.51
C ALA A 87 -8.02 -5.92 -5.98
N VAL A 88 -9.23 -5.92 -5.41
CA VAL A 88 -9.43 -5.88 -3.96
C VAL A 88 -9.07 -7.22 -3.32
N GLY A 89 -9.22 -8.34 -4.03
CA GLY A 89 -8.73 -9.64 -3.57
C GLY A 89 -7.21 -9.69 -3.42
N MET A 90 -6.47 -9.10 -4.37
CA MET A 90 -5.01 -8.96 -4.25
C MET A 90 -4.62 -8.08 -3.06
N LEU A 91 -5.36 -6.98 -2.83
CA LEU A 91 -5.15 -6.12 -1.67
C LEU A 91 -5.43 -6.86 -0.35
N LEU A 92 -6.54 -7.61 -0.27
CA LEU A 92 -6.88 -8.46 0.87
C LEU A 92 -5.79 -9.48 1.14
N PHE A 93 -5.26 -10.14 0.11
CA PHE A 93 -4.15 -11.08 0.25
C PHE A 93 -2.93 -10.43 0.90
N PHE A 94 -2.54 -9.23 0.47
CA PHE A 94 -1.43 -8.52 1.08
C PHE A 94 -1.70 -8.15 2.54
N GLN A 95 -2.92 -7.71 2.87
CA GLN A 95 -3.30 -7.38 4.24
C GLN A 95 -3.34 -8.61 5.16
N VAL A 96 -3.88 -9.74 4.70
CA VAL A 96 -3.83 -11.00 5.44
C VAL A 96 -2.38 -11.46 5.65
N ARG A 97 -1.53 -11.31 4.63
CA ARG A 97 -0.10 -11.64 4.76
C ARG A 97 0.63 -10.75 5.77
N ALA A 98 0.29 -9.46 5.81
CA ALA A 98 0.82 -8.49 6.78
C ALA A 98 0.42 -8.88 8.21
N ILE A 99 -0.85 -9.25 8.42
CA ILE A 99 -1.37 -9.73 9.70
C ILE A 99 -0.67 -11.00 10.16
N VAL A 100 -0.56 -12.01 9.28
CA VAL A 100 0.10 -13.30 9.60
C VAL A 100 1.56 -13.12 10.03
N ARG A 101 2.26 -12.12 9.46
CA ARG A 101 3.66 -11.79 9.80
C ARG A 101 3.80 -10.75 10.90
N ASN A 102 2.68 -10.24 11.42
CA ASN A 102 2.58 -9.10 12.33
C ASN A 102 3.44 -7.89 11.91
N ARG A 103 3.47 -7.61 10.61
CA ARG A 103 4.30 -6.57 9.99
C ARG A 103 3.47 -5.63 9.15
N THR A 104 3.56 -4.33 9.44
CA THR A 104 3.01 -3.29 8.56
C THR A 104 3.88 -3.09 7.32
N GLY A 105 3.33 -2.42 6.30
CA GLY A 105 4.11 -2.05 5.10
C GLY A 105 5.34 -1.19 5.44
N ILE A 106 5.24 -0.32 6.45
CA ILE A 106 6.37 0.48 6.95
C ILE A 106 7.41 -0.43 7.60
N GLU A 107 6.97 -1.38 8.42
CA GLU A 107 7.83 -2.35 9.11
C GLU A 107 8.56 -3.26 8.12
N ASP A 108 7.88 -3.76 7.09
CA ASP A 108 8.49 -4.57 6.03
C ASP A 108 9.64 -3.82 5.34
N TRP A 109 9.47 -2.53 5.03
CA TRP A 109 10.55 -1.70 4.47
C TRP A 109 11.74 -1.53 5.44
N ILE A 110 11.49 -1.45 6.75
CA ILE A 110 12.56 -1.33 7.76
C ILE A 110 13.33 -2.64 7.85
N VAL A 111 12.63 -3.77 7.88
CA VAL A 111 13.22 -5.11 7.90
C VAL A 111 14.04 -5.35 6.63
N GLU A 112 13.50 -5.03 5.45
CA GLU A 112 14.24 -5.19 4.19
C GLU A 112 15.56 -4.40 4.20
N LYS A 113 15.53 -3.14 4.68
CA LYS A 113 16.74 -2.34 4.85
C LYS A 113 17.70 -2.94 5.88
N ALA A 114 17.18 -3.45 7.01
CA ALA A 114 17.98 -4.07 8.06
C ALA A 114 18.72 -5.31 7.54
N VAL A 115 18.03 -6.17 6.81
CA VAL A 115 18.58 -7.37 6.16
C VAL A 115 19.59 -6.98 5.08
N HIS A 116 19.28 -6.00 4.23
CA HIS A 116 20.19 -5.55 3.18
C HIS A 116 21.52 -5.01 3.75
N ARG A 117 21.48 -4.23 4.85
CA ARG A 117 22.70 -3.72 5.52
C ARG A 117 23.61 -4.85 6.01
N ARG A 118 23.01 -5.94 6.47
CA ARG A 118 23.72 -7.09 7.06
C ARG A 118 24.00 -8.21 6.08
N LYS A 119 23.68 -8.07 4.79
CA LYS A 119 23.91 -9.11 3.77
C LYS A 119 25.37 -9.60 3.65
N ARG A 120 26.34 -8.81 4.14
CA ARG A 120 27.78 -9.13 4.15
C ARG A 120 28.33 -9.42 5.56
N SER A 121 27.47 -9.45 6.57
CA SER A 121 27.78 -9.76 7.97
C SER A 121 27.11 -11.08 8.33
N ASP A 122 27.64 -11.79 9.32
CA ASP A 122 26.97 -12.96 9.92
C ASP A 122 25.87 -12.55 10.92
N GLU A 123 25.68 -11.25 11.14
CA GLU A 123 24.62 -10.71 12.00
C GLU A 123 23.22 -10.87 11.38
N ILE A 124 22.31 -11.51 12.13
CA ILE A 124 20.90 -11.65 11.75
C ILE A 124 20.08 -10.59 12.46
N PHE A 125 19.28 -9.84 11.70
CA PHE A 125 18.27 -8.96 12.28
C PHE A 125 17.03 -9.77 12.68
N VAL A 126 16.69 -9.74 13.96
CA VAL A 126 15.49 -10.41 14.49
C VAL A 126 14.35 -9.39 14.61
N PHE A 127 13.21 -9.70 14.01
CA PHE A 127 12.04 -8.82 14.07
C PHE A 127 11.25 -9.07 15.37
N PRO A 128 11.03 -8.03 16.22
CA PRO A 128 10.60 -8.23 17.60
C PRO A 128 9.13 -8.67 17.77
N TYR A 129 8.26 -8.40 16.80
CA TYR A 129 6.81 -8.57 16.94
C TYR A 129 6.27 -9.85 16.28
N ASP A 130 7.12 -10.73 15.75
CA ASP A 130 6.68 -11.99 15.14
C ASP A 130 6.56 -13.09 16.21
N LEU A 131 5.36 -13.24 16.78
CA LEU A 131 5.03 -14.18 17.87
C LEU A 131 4.61 -15.56 17.34
N GLY A 132 4.70 -15.78 16.03
CA GLY A 132 4.16 -16.94 15.33
C GLY A 132 2.77 -16.68 14.75
N THR A 133 2.47 -17.34 13.63
CA THR A 133 1.30 -17.10 12.77
C THR A 133 -0.02 -16.96 13.51
N TRP A 134 -0.28 -17.83 14.49
CA TRP A 134 -1.54 -17.84 15.23
C TRP A 134 -1.68 -16.65 16.19
N GLU A 135 -0.65 -16.42 17.01
CA GLU A 135 -0.63 -15.29 17.94
C GLU A 135 -0.62 -13.96 17.19
N ASN A 136 0.16 -13.85 16.11
CA ASN A 136 0.14 -12.70 15.21
C ASN A 136 -1.27 -12.40 14.66
N THR A 137 -1.99 -13.45 14.27
CA THR A 137 -3.34 -13.29 13.72
C THR A 137 -4.32 -12.80 14.78
N LYS A 138 -4.26 -13.34 16.01
CA LYS A 138 -5.12 -12.91 17.12
C LYS A 138 -4.95 -11.44 17.48
N GLN A 139 -3.74 -10.88 17.33
CA GLN A 139 -3.45 -9.46 17.61
C GLN A 139 -4.32 -8.50 16.78
N VAL A 140 -4.85 -8.96 15.63
CA VAL A 140 -5.68 -8.15 14.73
C VAL A 140 -7.08 -8.72 14.56
N ILE A 141 -7.20 -10.02 14.30
CA ILE A 141 -8.48 -10.67 14.00
C ILE A 141 -9.11 -11.21 15.26
N ASN A 142 -10.22 -10.58 15.67
CA ASN A 142 -11.11 -11.04 16.71
C ASN A 142 -12.56 -10.73 16.35
N PHE A 143 -13.51 -11.37 17.04
CA PHE A 143 -14.93 -11.25 16.72
C PHE A 143 -15.48 -9.82 16.85
N SER A 144 -14.89 -9.01 17.71
CA SER A 144 -15.33 -7.62 17.95
C SER A 144 -14.74 -6.60 16.97
N CYS A 145 -13.75 -7.02 16.16
CA CYS A 145 -12.89 -6.14 15.35
C CYS A 145 -12.24 -5.00 16.14
N GLN A 146 -12.23 -5.06 17.47
CA GLN A 146 -11.61 -4.06 18.31
C GLN A 146 -10.09 -4.30 18.36
N PRO A 147 -9.29 -3.22 18.40
CA PRO A 147 -7.85 -3.37 18.57
C PRO A 147 -7.54 -3.97 19.95
N ILE A 148 -6.51 -4.82 20.00
CA ILE A 148 -5.97 -5.38 21.24
C ILE A 148 -4.80 -4.52 21.73
N GLY A 149 -4.68 -4.34 23.05
CA GLY A 149 -3.60 -3.57 23.67
C GLY A 149 -3.91 -2.07 23.79
N ASP A 150 -2.87 -1.28 24.02
CA ASP A 150 -2.96 0.19 24.18
C ASP A 150 -2.47 0.98 22.96
N GLY A 151 -1.98 0.28 21.93
CA GLY A 151 -1.44 0.87 20.70
C GLY A 151 -0.05 1.50 20.82
N THR A 152 0.62 1.31 21.96
CA THR A 152 1.95 1.84 22.29
C THR A 152 2.92 0.75 22.75
N THR A 153 2.42 -0.27 23.44
CA THR A 153 3.17 -1.44 23.91
C THR A 153 2.71 -2.67 23.15
N TRP A 154 3.66 -3.57 22.86
CA TRP A 154 3.42 -4.76 22.05
C TRP A 154 4.03 -5.99 22.72
N ASP A 155 3.43 -7.15 22.51
CA ASP A 155 4.09 -8.40 22.89
C ASP A 155 5.34 -8.61 22.03
N LEU A 156 6.38 -9.17 22.66
CA LEU A 156 7.72 -9.31 22.09
C LEU A 156 8.17 -10.76 22.19
N ILE A 157 9.01 -11.16 21.24
CA ILE A 157 9.80 -12.38 21.38
C ILE A 157 10.91 -12.21 22.43
N ASP A 158 11.40 -13.33 22.97
CA ASP A 158 12.50 -13.33 23.92
C ASP A 158 13.77 -12.70 23.34
N GLY A 159 14.48 -11.92 24.17
CA GLY A 159 15.69 -11.20 23.76
C GLY A 159 15.45 -9.87 23.04
N CYS A 160 14.19 -9.49 22.79
CA CYS A 160 13.83 -8.17 22.28
C CYS A 160 13.22 -7.27 23.38
N ASP A 161 13.33 -5.97 23.18
CA ASP A 161 12.64 -4.93 23.96
C ASP A 161 11.76 -4.04 23.06
N GLN A 162 10.90 -3.21 23.68
CA GLN A 162 9.95 -2.31 22.99
C GLN A 162 10.64 -1.32 22.03
N TYR A 163 11.94 -1.10 22.17
CA TYR A 163 12.72 -0.14 21.40
C TYR A 163 13.63 -0.80 20.37
N THR A 164 13.56 -2.12 20.19
CA THR A 164 14.46 -2.87 19.30
C THR A 164 14.34 -2.40 17.86
N LEU A 165 13.11 -2.32 17.33
CA LEU A 165 12.86 -1.79 15.99
C LEU A 165 13.18 -0.28 15.89
N THR A 166 12.92 0.48 16.95
CA THR A 166 13.20 1.93 17.00
C THR A 166 14.70 2.21 16.93
N ARG A 167 15.52 1.45 17.66
CA ARG A 167 16.99 1.55 17.61
C ARG A 167 17.51 1.26 16.21
N GLU A 168 17.01 0.20 15.57
CA GLU A 168 17.32 -0.11 14.17
C GLU A 168 16.95 1.04 13.23
N GLN A 169 15.75 1.63 13.37
CA GLN A 169 15.34 2.81 12.58
C GLN A 169 16.24 4.03 12.80
N ILE A 170 16.63 4.32 14.04
CA ILE A 170 17.53 5.43 14.38
C ILE A 170 18.88 5.22 13.71
N GLU A 171 19.42 4.01 13.75
CA GLU A 171 20.68 3.66 13.10
C GLU A 171 20.58 3.82 11.57
N GLN A 172 19.49 3.35 10.95
CA GLN A 172 19.22 3.56 9.52
C GLN A 172 19.16 5.06 9.16
N LYS A 173 18.55 5.89 10.02
CA LYS A 173 18.50 7.36 9.85
C LYS A 173 19.88 7.98 10.01
N ASN A 174 20.68 7.55 10.98
CA ASN A 174 22.05 8.03 11.17
C ASN A 174 22.94 7.69 9.97
N ASN A 175 22.85 6.47 9.45
CA ASN A 175 23.56 6.07 8.23
C ASN A 175 23.09 6.86 7.00
N LYS A 176 21.81 7.25 6.95
CA LYS A 176 21.30 8.16 5.92
C LYS A 176 21.89 9.57 6.09
N ARG A 177 21.95 10.10 7.31
CA ARG A 177 22.52 11.42 7.64
C ARG A 177 24.02 11.50 7.30
N GLN A 178 24.81 10.48 7.61
CA GLN A 178 26.24 10.42 7.29
C GLN A 178 26.53 10.46 5.78
N ARG A 179 25.57 10.05 4.95
CA ARG A 179 25.68 10.07 3.48
C ARG A 179 25.00 11.28 2.85
N THR A 180 24.53 12.23 3.66
CA THR A 180 24.02 13.51 3.15
C THR A 180 25.15 14.36 2.60
N LYS A 181 24.83 15.22 1.65
CA LYS A 181 25.72 16.26 1.16
C LYS A 181 25.06 17.61 1.41
N VAL A 182 25.88 18.60 1.74
CA VAL A 182 25.45 19.98 1.91
C VAL A 182 25.25 20.59 0.53
N TYR A 183 24.11 21.24 0.33
CA TYR A 183 23.78 22.02 -0.86
C TYR A 183 23.28 23.40 -0.43
N ASN A 184 23.69 24.42 -1.17
CA ASN A 184 23.21 25.78 -0.99
C ASN A 184 22.15 26.10 -2.06
N ILE A 185 21.07 26.73 -1.65
CA ILE A 185 19.98 27.11 -2.54
C ILE A 185 20.34 28.45 -3.19
N LEU A 186 20.75 28.39 -4.46
CA LEU A 186 21.17 29.57 -5.21
C LEU A 186 20.02 30.31 -5.90
N ARG A 187 18.91 29.61 -6.15
CA ARG A 187 17.78 30.13 -6.92
C ARG A 187 16.49 29.54 -6.37
N GLN A 188 15.44 30.35 -6.37
CA GLN A 188 14.10 29.86 -6.05
C GLN A 188 13.66 28.83 -7.09
N ALA A 189 12.96 27.80 -6.62
CA ALA A 189 12.28 26.88 -7.50
C ALA A 189 11.16 27.62 -8.23
N SER A 190 11.12 27.50 -9.56
CA SER A 190 10.06 28.12 -10.36
C SER A 190 8.69 27.48 -10.11
N GLY A 191 8.68 26.28 -9.51
CA GLY A 191 7.54 25.43 -9.21
C GLY A 191 6.76 24.91 -10.42
N ALA A 192 7.08 25.37 -11.63
CA ALA A 192 6.50 24.86 -12.86
C ALA A 192 6.74 23.35 -13.00
N TRP A 193 5.74 22.63 -13.51
CA TRP A 193 5.85 21.19 -13.79
C TRP A 193 6.98 20.88 -14.80
N MET A 194 7.23 21.81 -15.73
CA MET A 194 8.38 21.78 -16.65
C MET A 194 9.22 23.07 -16.51
N PRO A 195 10.23 23.07 -15.63
CA PRO A 195 11.03 24.26 -15.32
C PRO A 195 12.11 24.58 -16.39
N ILE A 196 11.67 24.98 -17.59
CA ILE A 196 12.55 25.31 -18.75
C ILE A 196 13.61 26.35 -18.41
N THR A 197 13.26 27.32 -17.56
CA THR A 197 14.16 28.39 -17.08
C THR A 197 15.29 27.89 -16.17
N GLN A 198 15.24 26.63 -15.72
CA GLN A 198 16.22 26.02 -14.83
C GLN A 198 17.14 25.01 -15.53
N GLY A 199 17.01 24.88 -16.85
CA GLY A 199 17.90 24.09 -17.70
C GLY A 199 17.35 22.73 -18.10
N PHE A 200 17.89 22.17 -19.18
CA PHE A 200 17.36 20.96 -19.82
C PHE A 200 17.43 19.70 -18.92
N GLY A 201 18.51 19.55 -18.14
CA GLY A 201 18.66 18.42 -17.22
C GLY A 201 17.60 18.39 -16.12
N VAL A 202 17.13 19.57 -15.74
CA VAL A 202 16.09 19.81 -14.74
C VAL A 202 14.70 19.52 -15.33
N CYS A 203 14.44 19.94 -16.57
CA CYS A 203 13.21 19.61 -17.30
C CYS A 203 12.98 18.12 -17.52
N LEU A 204 14.03 17.33 -17.71
CA LEU A 204 13.93 15.90 -17.98
C LEU A 204 13.71 15.04 -16.73
N HIS A 205 13.77 15.65 -15.54
CA HIS A 205 13.60 14.95 -14.27
C HIS A 205 12.57 15.67 -13.40
N PRO A 206 11.32 15.84 -13.88
CA PRO A 206 10.29 16.45 -13.06
C PRO A 206 10.00 15.53 -11.86
N PRO A 207 9.76 16.10 -10.67
CA PRO A 207 9.36 15.34 -9.50
C PRO A 207 7.98 14.71 -9.70
N TYR A 208 7.94 13.39 -9.91
CA TYR A 208 6.72 12.56 -9.98
C TYR A 208 6.20 12.16 -8.58
N THR A 209 6.17 13.10 -7.64
CA THR A 209 5.72 12.81 -6.26
C THR A 209 4.78 13.89 -5.77
N ASP A 210 3.63 13.47 -5.23
CA ASP A 210 2.61 14.31 -4.60
C ASP A 210 2.93 14.65 -3.12
N GLU A 211 4.16 14.39 -2.67
CA GLU A 211 4.57 14.71 -1.30
C GLU A 211 4.68 16.23 -1.10
N PRO A 212 4.20 16.76 0.06
CA PRO A 212 4.31 18.18 0.38
C PRO A 212 5.78 18.59 0.38
N ARG A 213 6.06 19.68 -0.34
CA ARG A 213 7.41 20.13 -0.61
C ARG A 213 7.89 21.05 0.50
N ILE A 214 9.12 20.87 0.95
CA ILE A 214 9.75 21.77 1.91
C ILE A 214 9.98 23.10 1.18
N LYS A 215 9.45 24.20 1.74
CA LYS A 215 9.77 25.55 1.26
C LYS A 215 11.22 25.87 1.60
N LEU A 216 11.97 26.34 0.60
CA LEU A 216 13.37 26.72 0.73
C LEU A 216 13.54 28.13 0.17
N ASP A 217 14.26 28.97 0.90
CA ASP A 217 14.62 30.31 0.50
C ASP A 217 16.04 30.34 -0.08
N VAL A 218 16.35 31.39 -0.85
CA VAL A 218 17.71 31.58 -1.40
C VAL A 218 18.67 31.79 -0.25
N GLU A 219 19.87 31.23 -0.35
CA GLU A 219 20.89 31.12 0.71
C GLU A 219 20.63 30.05 1.78
N ASP A 220 19.51 29.32 1.73
CA ASP A 220 19.31 28.16 2.61
C ASP A 220 20.38 27.09 2.36
N THR A 221 20.82 26.48 3.46
CA THR A 221 21.74 25.33 3.45
C THR A 221 20.96 24.07 3.78
N VAL A 222 20.90 23.12 2.84
CA VAL A 222 20.15 21.88 2.98
C VAL A 222 21.02 20.64 2.89
N LEU A 223 20.66 19.61 3.65
CA LEU A 223 21.29 18.29 3.60
C LEU A 223 20.49 17.37 2.67
N VAL A 224 21.10 16.97 1.54
CA VAL A 224 20.44 16.14 0.53
C VAL A 224 21.06 14.75 0.49
N THR A 225 20.21 13.71 0.51
CA THR A 225 20.61 12.32 0.25
C THR A 225 20.27 11.91 -1.18
N ARG A 226 21.21 11.27 -1.89
CA ARG A 226 20.96 10.71 -3.23
C ARG A 226 20.12 9.43 -3.17
N TRP A 227 19.16 9.30 -4.11
CA TRP A 227 18.32 8.10 -4.29
C TRP A 227 18.99 6.99 -5.12
N ARG A 228 20.02 7.29 -5.94
CA ARG A 228 20.75 6.27 -6.73
C ARG A 228 22.29 6.40 -6.65
N LYS A 229 22.91 5.21 -6.71
CA LYS A 229 24.34 4.81 -6.66
C LYS A 229 25.41 5.90 -6.73
N LEU A 230 26.46 5.67 -5.92
CA LEU A 230 27.84 6.14 -6.07
C LEU A 230 28.29 6.14 -7.55
N VAL A 231 28.10 7.26 -8.25
CA VAL A 231 28.82 7.57 -9.49
C VAL A 231 29.27 9.02 -9.40
N SER A 232 30.55 9.18 -9.70
CA SER A 232 31.38 10.36 -9.59
C SER A 232 30.79 11.60 -10.28
N ARG A 233 31.12 12.75 -9.70
CA ARG A 233 31.09 14.13 -10.23
C ARG A 233 30.10 14.42 -11.36
N LYS A 234 29.07 15.19 -11.02
CA LYS A 234 28.55 16.32 -11.82
C LYS A 234 27.65 17.16 -10.91
N SER A 235 27.86 18.47 -10.92
CA SER A 235 27.05 19.47 -10.25
C SER A 235 25.59 19.26 -10.66
N PHE A 236 24.71 19.07 -9.69
CA PHE A 236 23.28 19.00 -9.93
C PHE A 236 22.67 20.17 -9.16
N LEU A 237 21.97 21.03 -9.90
CA LEU A 237 21.01 21.95 -9.33
C LEU A 237 19.92 21.08 -8.70
N VAL A 238 19.65 21.27 -7.41
CA VAL A 238 18.55 20.60 -6.72
C VAL A 238 17.25 21.18 -7.29
N THR A 239 16.73 20.55 -8.35
CA THR A 239 15.37 20.82 -8.82
C THR A 239 14.42 19.89 -8.13
N LEU A 240 14.32 20.12 -6.84
CA LEU A 240 13.11 19.94 -6.09
C LEU A 240 13.00 21.31 -5.39
N PHE A 241 11.96 22.12 -5.54
CA PHE A 241 10.76 22.03 -4.73
C PHE A 241 9.97 23.36 -4.87
N SER A 242 8.79 23.36 -5.51
CA SER A 242 7.66 24.32 -5.46
C SER A 242 6.57 23.71 -6.36
N PHE A 243 5.25 23.88 -6.26
CA PHE A 243 4.37 24.87 -5.62
C PHE A 243 3.43 24.24 -4.56
N LEU A 244 2.81 25.15 -3.79
CA LEU A 244 1.56 25.09 -3.02
C LEU A 244 0.80 23.74 -3.01
#